data_AF-A0A2E7W1P7-F1
#
_entry.id   AF-A0A2E7W1P7-F1
#
_cell.length_a   1.000
_cell.length_b   1.000
_cell.length_c   1.000
_cell.angle_alpha   90.00
_cell.angle_beta   90.00
_cell.angle_gamma   90.00
#
_symmetry.space_group_name_H-M   'P 1'
#
loop_
_entity.id
_entity.type
_entity.pdbx_description
1 polymer ?
#
loop_
_entity_poly.entity_id
_entity_poly.type
_entity_poly.pdbx_seq_one_letter_code
_entity_poly.pdbx_strand_id
1 'polypeptide(L)'
;MENLFVMKLYYGHLFCHVLHQNYIVKKGVDIEQIKQKLLQTYDAKGAEYPAEHNVGHEYYAKPPLSEFYKKLDPTNSFNPGLGGTSKQKHWK
;
A
#
# COMPACT_ATOMS: atom_id res chain seq x y z
N MET A 1 10.36 -17.81 1.22
CA MET A 1 9.91 -16.88 0.15
C MET A 1 10.81 -16.91 -1.08
N GLU A 2 12.05 -17.37 -1.00
CA GLU A 2 13.04 -17.20 -2.09
C GLU A 2 12.66 -17.86 -3.42
N ASN A 3 11.96 -18.99 -3.42
CA ASN A 3 11.56 -19.68 -4.65
C ASN A 3 10.25 -19.18 -5.30
N LEU A 4 9.64 -18.11 -4.76
CA LEU A 4 8.34 -17.59 -5.25
C LEU A 4 8.49 -16.53 -6.35
N PHE A 5 9.67 -15.92 -6.47
CA PHE A 5 9.92 -14.80 -7.36
C PHE A 5 10.73 -15.24 -8.58
N VAL A 6 10.41 -14.64 -9.73
CA VAL A 6 11.24 -14.67 -10.93
C VAL A 6 12.35 -13.62 -10.80
N MET A 7 12.02 -12.44 -10.30
CA MET A 7 12.94 -11.31 -10.18
C MET A 7 12.54 -10.38 -9.04
N LYS A 8 13.54 -9.72 -8.45
CA LYS A 8 13.38 -8.67 -7.44
C LYS A 8 14.18 -7.46 -7.88
N LEU A 9 13.54 -6.31 -7.93
CA LEU A 9 14.15 -5.03 -8.34
C LEU A 9 14.12 -4.09 -7.14
N TYR A 10 15.30 -3.64 -6.73
CA TYR A 10 15.50 -2.76 -5.58
C TYR A 10 16.23 -1.50 -6.03
N TYR A 11 15.57 -0.36 -5.87
CA TYR A 11 16.07 0.95 -6.27
C TYR A 11 15.35 2.03 -5.47
N GLY A 12 15.87 3.26 -5.44
CA GLY A 12 15.20 4.36 -4.74
C GLY A 12 16.13 5.48 -4.31
N HIS A 13 15.62 6.30 -3.40
CA HIS A 13 16.29 7.48 -2.87
C HIS A 13 17.09 7.11 -1.61
N LEU A 14 18.33 6.65 -1.82
CA LEU A 14 19.16 6.08 -0.75
C LEU A 14 19.30 7.00 0.47
N PHE A 15 19.63 8.28 0.27
CA PHE A 15 19.83 9.23 1.37
C PHE A 15 18.54 9.66 2.08
N CYS A 16 17.38 9.43 1.47
CA CYS A 16 16.07 9.66 2.09
C CYS A 16 15.54 8.38 2.76
N HIS A 17 16.24 7.25 2.64
CA HIS A 17 15.79 5.93 3.07
C HIS A 17 14.43 5.52 2.46
N VAL A 18 14.12 6.01 1.26
CA VAL A 18 12.94 5.60 0.48
C VAL A 18 13.36 4.58 -0.57
N LEU A 19 12.87 3.35 -0.46
CA LEU A 19 13.19 2.26 -1.39
C LEU A 19 11.93 1.75 -2.09
N HIS A 20 12.01 1.66 -3.41
CA HIS A 20 11.06 0.94 -4.24
C HIS A 20 11.48 -0.52 -4.35
N GLN A 21 10.55 -1.40 -4.01
CA GLN A 21 10.77 -2.84 -4.03
C GLN A 21 9.73 -3.47 -4.97
N ASN A 22 10.18 -3.87 -6.14
CA ASN A 22 9.33 -4.43 -7.19
C ASN A 22 9.62 -5.93 -7.31
N TYR A 23 8.54 -6.71 -7.33
CA TYR A 23 8.61 -8.17 -7.29
C TYR A 23 7.92 -8.76 -8.50
N ILE A 24 8.66 -9.49 -9.34
CA ILE A 24 8.07 -10.30 -10.41
C ILE A 24 7.84 -11.69 -9.84
N VAL A 25 6.58 -12.06 -9.67
CA VAL A 25 6.16 -13.32 -9.03
C VAL A 25 5.95 -14.40 -10.09
N LYS A 26 6.24 -15.66 -9.75
CA LYS A 26 5.95 -16.81 -10.62
C LYS A 26 4.43 -16.96 -10.83
N LYS A 27 4.03 -17.42 -12.02
CA LYS A 27 2.62 -17.69 -12.36
C LYS A 27 2.02 -18.71 -11.40
N GLY A 28 0.77 -18.49 -10.97
CA GLY A 28 0.02 -19.39 -10.09
C GLY A 28 0.30 -19.22 -8.60
N VAL A 29 1.18 -18.29 -8.21
CA VAL A 29 1.40 -17.96 -6.81
C VAL A 29 0.38 -16.94 -6.33
N ASP A 30 -0.09 -17.10 -5.09
CA ASP A 30 -0.98 -16.16 -4.42
C ASP A 30 -0.25 -14.84 -4.09
N ILE A 31 -0.56 -13.81 -4.87
CA ILE A 31 0.05 -12.48 -4.75
C ILE A 31 -0.41 -11.75 -3.49
N GLU A 32 -1.64 -11.99 -3.03
CA GLU A 32 -2.17 -11.33 -1.83
C GLU A 32 -1.49 -11.88 -0.59
N GLN A 33 -1.31 -13.20 -0.52
CA GLN A 33 -0.56 -13.80 0.58
C GLN A 33 0.91 -13.35 0.58
N ILE A 34 1.53 -13.18 -0.59
CA ILE A 34 2.89 -12.60 -0.68
C ILE A 34 2.91 -11.17 -0.17
N LYS A 35 1.99 -10.32 -0.65
CA LYS A 35 1.89 -8.92 -0.25
C LYS A 35 1.75 -8.80 1.27
N GLN A 36 0.85 -9.57 1.88
CA GLN A 36 0.69 -9.60 3.35
C GLN A 36 1.98 -9.99 4.08
N LYS A 37 2.68 -11.05 3.63
CA LYS A 37 3.96 -11.48 4.24
C LYS A 37 5.06 -10.43 4.11
N LEU A 38 5.12 -9.73 2.97
CA LEU A 38 6.07 -8.63 2.76
C LEU A 38 5.76 -7.46 3.70
N LEU A 39 4.49 -7.04 3.77
CA LEU A 39 4.06 -5.94 4.64
C LEU A 39 4.33 -6.23 6.12
N GLN A 40 4.03 -7.44 6.60
CA GLN A 40 4.38 -7.88 7.96
C GLN A 40 5.89 -7.80 8.25
N THR A 41 6.72 -8.10 7.26
CA THR A 41 8.18 -7.99 7.40
C THR A 41 8.63 -6.54 7.57
N TYR A 42 7.97 -5.59 6.89
CA TYR A 42 8.26 -4.16 7.02
C TYR A 42 7.71 -3.59 8.32
N ASP A 43 6.53 -4.01 8.75
CA ASP A 43 5.95 -3.65 10.04
C ASP A 43 6.89 -4.06 11.19
N ALA A 44 7.41 -5.28 11.15
CA ALA A 44 8.36 -5.79 12.15
C ALA A 44 9.69 -5.01 12.18
N LYS A 45 10.03 -4.33 11.08
CA LYS A 45 11.22 -3.47 10.98
C LYS A 45 10.95 -2.01 11.34
N GLY A 46 9.69 -1.66 11.63
CA GLY A 46 9.28 -0.26 11.84
C GLY A 46 9.35 0.59 10.57
N ALA A 47 9.30 -0.02 9.40
CA ALA A 47 9.32 0.69 8.13
C ALA A 47 7.93 1.26 7.81
N GLU A 48 7.91 2.46 7.25
CA GLU A 48 6.68 3.14 6.83
C GLU A 48 6.41 2.90 5.35
N TYR A 49 5.14 2.67 5.02
CA TYR A 49 4.65 2.59 3.65
C TYR A 49 3.17 2.99 3.60
N PRO A 50 2.70 3.59 2.51
CA PRO A 50 3.48 4.06 1.35
C PRO A 50 4.33 5.30 1.70
N ALA A 51 5.58 5.34 1.23
CA ALA A 51 6.52 6.43 1.56
C ALA A 51 6.28 7.71 0.72
N GLU A 52 6.05 7.56 -0.59
CA GLU A 52 5.89 8.70 -1.51
C GLU A 52 4.73 8.55 -2.50
N HIS A 53 4.34 7.32 -2.85
CA HIS A 53 3.33 7.05 -3.89
C HIS A 53 1.87 7.13 -3.40
N ASN A 54 1.65 7.48 -2.13
CA ASN A 54 0.32 7.50 -1.50
C ASN A 54 -0.35 6.11 -1.46
N VAL A 55 -1.53 6.00 -0.85
CA VAL A 55 -2.19 4.71 -0.56
C VAL A 55 -2.88 4.08 -1.76
N GLY A 56 -3.34 4.92 -2.71
CA GLY A 56 -4.19 4.47 -3.82
C GLY A 56 -5.35 3.62 -3.31
N HIS A 57 -5.60 2.49 -3.97
CA HIS A 57 -6.49 1.42 -3.46
C HIS A 57 -5.71 0.18 -3.00
N GLU A 58 -4.38 0.30 -2.91
CA GLU A 58 -3.48 -0.82 -2.66
C GLU A 58 -3.12 -0.97 -1.18
N TYR A 59 -3.06 0.15 -0.46
CA TYR A 59 -2.69 0.18 0.95
C TYR A 59 -3.82 0.73 1.80
N TYR A 60 -3.84 0.34 3.07
CA TYR A 60 -4.78 0.89 4.03
C TYR A 60 -4.37 2.32 4.42
N ALA A 61 -5.30 3.26 4.36
CA ALA A 61 -5.09 4.61 4.88
C ALA A 61 -5.14 4.59 6.41
N LYS A 62 -4.03 4.94 7.04
CA LYS A 62 -3.97 5.16 8.49
C LYS A 62 -5.02 6.19 8.93
N PRO A 63 -5.52 6.12 10.18
CA PRO A 63 -6.63 6.97 10.65
C PRO A 63 -6.46 8.48 10.37
N PRO A 64 -5.29 9.10 10.56
CA PRO A 64 -5.13 10.53 10.25
C PRO A 64 -5.42 10.87 8.78
N LEU A 65 -5.05 9.97 7.86
CA LEU A 65 -5.22 10.18 6.42
C LEU A 65 -6.67 9.92 5.97
N SER A 66 -7.31 8.88 6.49
CA SER A 66 -8.72 8.61 6.17
C SER A 66 -9.66 9.65 6.76
N GLU A 67 -9.39 10.17 7.96
CA GLU A 67 -10.13 11.30 8.54
C GLU A 67 -9.91 12.60 7.74
N PHE A 68 -8.69 12.82 7.24
CA PHE A 68 -8.41 13.93 6.34
C PHE A 68 -9.23 13.84 5.04
N TYR A 69 -9.33 12.65 4.44
CA TYR A 69 -10.18 12.43 3.25
C TYR A 69 -11.66 12.74 3.53
N LYS A 70 -12.20 12.22 4.64
CA LYS A 70 -13.60 12.49 5.04
C LYS A 70 -13.88 13.96 5.29
N LYS A 71 -12.93 14.69 5.86
CA LYS A 71 -13.04 16.13 6.11
C LYS A 71 -13.11 16.93 4.81
N LEU A 72 -12.32 16.56 3.81
CA LEU A 72 -12.28 17.26 2.52
C LEU A 72 -13.44 16.88 1.60
N ASP A 73 -13.86 15.61 1.61
CA ASP A 73 -14.95 15.12 0.79
C ASP A 73 -16.01 14.41 1.65
N PRO A 74 -16.84 15.15 2.39
CA PRO A 74 -17.88 14.55 3.24
C PRO A 74 -18.93 13.74 2.45
N THR A 75 -18.97 13.86 1.13
CA THR A 75 -19.90 13.13 0.26
C THR A 75 -19.33 11.85 -0.33
N ASN A 76 -18.01 11.66 -0.24
CA ASN A 76 -17.27 10.57 -0.88
C ASN A 76 -17.56 10.49 -2.40
N SER A 77 -17.49 11.63 -3.08
CA SER A 77 -17.73 11.75 -4.53
C SER A 77 -16.45 11.90 -5.36
N PHE A 78 -15.33 12.28 -4.73
CA PHE A 78 -14.05 12.51 -5.38
C PHE A 78 -13.08 11.37 -5.05
N ASN A 79 -12.91 10.46 -6.01
CA ASN A 79 -12.04 9.28 -5.91
C ASN A 79 -12.37 8.35 -4.70
N PRO A 80 -13.61 7.84 -4.61
CA PRO A 80 -14.05 7.06 -3.45
C PRO A 80 -13.32 5.72 -3.31
N GLY A 81 -13.11 5.31 -2.07
CA GLY A 81 -12.46 4.04 -1.71
C GLY A 81 -10.94 4.10 -1.62
N LEU A 82 -10.35 5.30 -1.67
CA LEU A 82 -8.92 5.48 -1.39
C LEU A 82 -8.55 4.90 -0.04
N GLY A 83 -7.40 4.25 0.05
CA GLY A 83 -6.89 3.72 1.31
C GLY A 83 -7.70 2.55 1.86
N GLY A 84 -8.46 1.84 1.03
CA GLY A 84 -9.39 0.80 1.47
C GLY A 84 -10.60 1.34 2.24
N THR A 85 -10.95 2.62 2.07
CA THR A 85 -12.18 3.20 2.62
C THR A 85 -13.42 2.78 1.83
N SER A 86 -14.61 3.18 2.26
CA SER A 86 -15.85 2.89 1.54
C SER A 86 -15.83 3.50 0.13
N LYS A 87 -16.43 2.79 -0.83
CA LYS A 87 -16.73 3.31 -2.18
C LYS A 87 -18.12 3.95 -2.29
N GLN A 88 -18.92 3.92 -1.21
CA GLN A 88 -20.29 4.41 -1.22
C GLN A 88 -20.36 5.90 -0.84
N LYS A 89 -21.38 6.58 -1.36
CA LYS A 89 -21.67 7.96 -0.99
C LYS A 89 -21.83 8.12 0.51
N HIS A 90 -21.35 9.24 1.03
CA HIS A 90 -21.40 9.59 2.46
C HIS A 90 -20.76 8.53 3.36
N TRP A 91 -19.72 7.84 2.87
CA TRP A 91 -18.86 6.95 3.65
C TRP A 91 -19.59 5.77 4.34
N LYS A 92 -20.71 5.31 3.76
CA LYS A 92 -21.52 4.18 4.26
C LYS A 92 -20.92 2.82 3.95
#